data_AF-A0A8T5QNT3-F1
#
_entry.id   AF-A0A8T5QNT3-F1
#
_cell.length_a   1.000
_cell.length_b   1.000
_cell.length_c   1.000
_cell.angle_alpha   90.00
_cell.angle_beta   90.00
_cell.angle_gamma   90.00
#
_symmetry.space_group_name_H-M   'P 1'
#
loop_
_entity.id
_entity.type
_entity.pdbx_description
1 polymer ?
#
loop_
_entity_poly.entity_id
_entity_poly.type
_entity_poly.pdbx_seq_one_letter_code
_entity_poly.pdbx_strand_id
1 'polypeptide(L)'
;SGVMGAGSQAGPIAVTSVTQESLKGKARYTIKVSNVGGGTVFMENECLNPKRTDKNVVYLEDAYLGDETLDCSPSEYVRLVNNVGTISCVAEDLDEDEPSYKTSLGVHLSYNYKTSATKQVTIKRIE
;
A
#
# COMPACT_ATOMS: atom_id res chain seq x y z
N SER A 1 -13.18 8.31 19.26
CA SER A 1 -12.22 7.24 19.56
C SER A 1 -12.34 6.18 18.49
N GLY A 2 -11.46 6.19 17.48
CA GLY A 2 -11.54 5.29 16.33
C GLY A 2 -10.50 4.18 16.45
N VAL A 3 -10.94 2.93 16.34
CA VAL A 3 -10.17 1.71 16.54
C VAL A 3 -9.14 1.57 15.41
N MET A 4 -7.85 1.53 15.75
CA MET A 4 -6.79 1.10 14.83
C MET A 4 -6.90 -0.42 14.68
N GLY A 5 -7.49 -0.87 13.57
CA GLY A 5 -7.32 -2.24 13.11
C GLY A 5 -5.86 -2.46 12.77
N ALA A 6 -5.07 -2.99 13.71
CA ALA A 6 -3.70 -3.40 13.48
C ALA A 6 -3.71 -4.69 12.63
N GLY A 7 -3.93 -4.53 11.33
CA GLY A 7 -3.65 -5.58 10.36
C GLY A 7 -2.16 -5.91 10.36
N SER A 8 -1.83 -7.19 10.20
CA SER A 8 -0.45 -7.63 10.01
C SER A 8 0.13 -7.00 8.74
N GLN A 9 1.20 -6.21 8.85
CA GLN A 9 1.84 -5.55 7.72
C GLN A 9 3.15 -6.28 7.42
N ALA A 10 3.21 -6.98 6.28
CA ALA A 10 4.31 -7.90 5.95
C ALA A 10 5.55 -7.23 5.30
N GLY A 11 5.70 -5.91 5.43
CA GLY A 11 6.79 -5.19 4.76
C GLY A 11 6.88 -3.71 5.11
N PRO A 12 7.88 -3.00 4.54
CA PRO A 12 8.13 -1.58 4.80
C PRO A 12 7.09 -0.62 4.19
N ILE A 13 6.15 -1.12 3.40
CA ILE A 13 4.97 -0.36 2.95
C ILE A 13 3.79 -0.68 3.86
N ALA A 14 3.22 0.36 4.43
CA ALA A 14 2.24 0.29 5.50
C ALA A 14 0.93 0.95 5.10
N VAL A 15 -0.21 0.32 5.42
CA VAL A 15 -1.49 1.03 5.48
C VAL A 15 -1.44 1.92 6.71
N THR A 16 -1.52 3.24 6.50
CA THR A 16 -1.38 4.26 7.56
C THR A 16 -2.70 4.87 7.97
N SER A 17 -3.68 4.88 7.07
CA SER A 17 -5.05 5.27 7.41
C SER A 17 -6.04 4.65 6.44
N VAL A 18 -7.23 4.33 6.95
CA VAL A 18 -8.40 3.99 6.15
C VAL A 18 -9.54 4.90 6.62
N THR A 19 -10.13 5.64 5.69
CA THR A 19 -11.33 6.43 5.94
C THR A 19 -12.48 5.81 5.16
N GLN A 20 -13.59 5.53 5.82
CA GLN A 20 -14.80 5.04 5.20
C GLN A 20 -15.84 6.16 5.13
N GLU A 21 -16.47 6.32 3.96
CA GLU A 21 -17.65 7.14 3.75
C GLU A 21 -18.79 6.23 3.30
N SER A 22 -19.83 6.10 4.12
CA SER A 22 -21.02 5.33 3.78
C SER A 22 -21.98 6.17 2.94
N LEU A 23 -22.43 5.61 1.82
CA LEU A 23 -23.43 6.15 0.92
C LEU A 23 -24.61 5.17 0.84
N LYS A 24 -25.73 5.56 0.25
CA LYS A 24 -26.86 4.65 0.09
C LYS A 24 -26.48 3.49 -0.84
N GLY A 25 -26.48 2.26 -0.30
CA GLY A 25 -26.11 1.03 -1.00
C GLY A 25 -24.64 0.91 -1.41
N LYS A 26 -23.75 1.82 -0.97
CA LYS A 26 -22.33 1.85 -1.34
C LYS A 26 -21.46 2.33 -0.18
N ALA A 27 -20.20 1.91 -0.14
CA ALA A 27 -19.21 2.53 0.73
C ALA A 27 -17.97 2.91 -0.08
N ARG A 28 -17.40 4.07 0.23
CA ARG A 28 -16.11 4.48 -0.31
C ARG A 28 -15.05 4.35 0.78
N TYR A 29 -13.93 3.74 0.43
CA TYR A 29 -12.75 3.62 1.27
C TYR A 29 -11.61 4.45 0.68
N THR A 30 -11.12 5.42 1.45
CA THR A 30 -9.87 6.12 1.13
C THR A 30 -8.75 5.52 1.96
N ILE A 31 -7.82 4.85 1.30
CA ILE A 31 -6.74 4.08 1.91
C ILE A 31 -5.43 4.81 1.63
N LYS A 32 -4.70 5.16 2.69
CA LYS A 32 -3.36 5.75 2.57
C LYS A 32 -2.32 4.70 2.85
N VAL A 33 -1.42 4.51 1.90
CA VAL A 33 -0.25 3.64 2.02
C VAL A 33 1.01 4.49 2.13
N SER A 34 1.98 4.09 2.95
CA SER A 34 3.20 4.86 3.17
C SER A 34 4.42 3.96 3.25
N ASN A 35 5.55 4.42 2.70
CA ASN A 35 6.85 3.80 3.00
C ASN A 35 7.31 4.24 4.39
N VAL A 36 7.14 3.35 5.37
CA VAL A 36 7.55 3.57 6.77
C VAL A 36 8.96 3.03 7.04
N GLY A 37 9.57 2.34 6.07
CA GLY A 37 10.96 1.92 6.15
C GLY A 37 11.95 2.99 5.65
N GLY A 38 13.24 2.77 5.92
CA GLY A 38 14.33 3.69 5.52
C GLY A 38 14.87 3.50 4.09
N GLY A 39 14.36 2.51 3.35
CA GLY A 39 14.75 2.22 1.97
C GLY A 39 13.92 2.98 0.92
N THR A 40 14.21 2.71 -0.34
CA THR A 40 13.48 3.26 -1.49
C THR A 40 12.64 2.17 -2.16
N VAL A 41 11.40 2.53 -2.45
CA VAL A 41 10.43 1.66 -3.13
C VAL A 41 10.57 1.84 -4.64
N PHE A 42 10.45 0.75 -5.37
CA PHE A 42 10.40 0.74 -6.83
C PHE A 42 9.23 -0.13 -7.28
N MET A 43 8.63 0.23 -8.41
CA MET A 43 7.65 -0.61 -9.11
C MET A 43 8.21 -2.03 -9.25
N GLU A 44 7.32 -3.02 -9.14
CA GLU A 44 7.67 -4.40 -9.44
C GLU A 44 8.00 -4.52 -10.93
N ASN A 45 9.29 -4.68 -11.22
CA ASN A 45 9.85 -4.86 -12.55
C ASN A 45 11.24 -5.50 -12.46
N GLU A 46 12.01 -5.47 -13.55
CA GLU A 46 13.39 -5.95 -13.60
C GLU A 46 14.28 -5.26 -12.52
N CYS A 47 14.49 -5.96 -11.41
CA CYS A 47 15.19 -5.50 -10.21
C CYS A 47 16.59 -4.89 -10.47
N LEU A 48 17.25 -5.29 -11.57
CA LEU A 48 18.62 -4.88 -11.88
C LEU A 48 18.71 -3.53 -12.61
N ASN A 49 17.65 -3.06 -13.27
CA ASN A 49 17.66 -1.82 -14.05
C ASN A 49 16.40 -0.96 -13.87
N PRO A 50 16.05 -0.55 -12.63
CA PRO A 50 14.86 0.26 -12.40
C PRO A 50 15.00 1.64 -13.06
N LYS A 51 13.99 2.04 -13.82
CA LYS A 51 13.89 3.37 -14.42
C LYS A 51 13.54 4.39 -13.34
N ARG A 52 13.87 5.66 -13.61
CA ARG A 52 13.53 6.77 -12.70
C ARG A 52 12.02 6.89 -12.44
N THR A 53 11.20 6.54 -13.44
CA THR A 53 9.73 6.51 -13.36
C THR A 53 9.22 5.49 -12.36
N ASP A 54 9.99 4.44 -12.09
CA ASP A 54 9.56 3.30 -11.28
C ASP A 54 9.76 3.59 -9.79
N LYS A 55 10.61 4.57 -9.46
CA LYS A 55 10.86 5.00 -8.09
C LYS A 55 9.57 5.51 -7.45
N ASN A 56 9.33 5.10 -6.20
CA ASN A 56 8.19 5.49 -5.38
C ASN A 56 6.85 5.10 -6.01
N VAL A 57 6.76 3.91 -6.59
CA VAL A 57 5.52 3.34 -7.11
C VAL A 57 5.35 1.95 -6.51
N VAL A 58 4.14 1.65 -6.05
CA VAL A 58 3.72 0.29 -5.69
C VAL A 58 2.63 -0.16 -6.67
N TYR A 59 2.51 -1.46 -6.89
CA TYR A 59 1.43 -2.05 -7.67
C TYR A 59 0.35 -2.56 -6.71
N LEU A 60 -0.90 -2.23 -7.00
CA LEU A 60 -2.09 -2.74 -6.33
C LEU A 60 -2.48 -4.04 -7.02
N GLU A 61 -2.24 -5.16 -6.36
CA GLU A 61 -2.63 -6.47 -6.88
C GLU A 61 -4.13 -6.70 -6.71
N ASP A 62 -4.64 -6.41 -5.50
CA ASP A 62 -6.03 -6.60 -5.17
C ASP A 62 -6.43 -5.77 -3.94
N ALA A 63 -7.71 -5.44 -3.85
CA ALA A 63 -8.33 -4.91 -2.65
C ALA A 63 -9.72 -5.51 -2.51
N TYR A 64 -10.04 -6.02 -1.33
CA TYR A 64 -11.27 -6.77 -1.10
C TYR A 64 -11.88 -6.45 0.26
N LEU A 65 -13.18 -6.66 0.37
CA LEU A 65 -13.94 -6.53 1.60
C LEU A 65 -14.66 -7.86 1.88
N GLY A 66 -14.16 -8.63 2.84
CA GLY A 66 -14.58 -10.02 2.99
C GLY A 66 -14.12 -10.85 1.79
N ASP A 67 -15.05 -11.41 1.04
CA ASP A 67 -14.78 -12.20 -0.18
C ASP A 67 -15.02 -11.39 -1.48
N GLU A 68 -15.43 -10.13 -1.37
CA GLU A 68 -15.79 -9.27 -2.51
C GLU A 68 -14.62 -8.36 -2.93
N THR A 69 -14.22 -8.41 -4.20
CA THR A 69 -13.23 -7.48 -4.77
C THR A 69 -13.82 -6.08 -4.92
N LEU A 70 -13.01 -5.07 -4.62
CA LEU A 70 -13.39 -3.66 -4.71
C LEU A 70 -12.90 -3.03 -6.01
N ASP A 71 -13.70 -2.10 -6.55
CA ASP A 71 -13.24 -1.23 -7.65
C ASP A 71 -12.43 -0.06 -7.09
N CYS A 72 -11.15 0.04 -7.48
CA CYS A 72 -10.20 0.97 -6.90
C CYS A 72 -9.56 1.92 -7.94
N SER A 73 -9.25 3.13 -7.47
CA SER A 73 -8.52 4.15 -8.22
C SER A 73 -7.32 4.67 -7.42
N PRO A 74 -6.10 4.69 -7.98
CA PRO A 74 -5.74 4.07 -9.26
C PRO A 74 -5.88 2.53 -9.19
N SER A 75 -6.14 1.90 -10.33
CA SER A 75 -6.44 0.45 -10.40
C SER A 75 -5.20 -0.44 -10.28
N GLU A 76 -4.00 0.10 -10.57
CA GLU A 76 -2.76 -0.67 -10.61
C GLU A 76 -1.63 0.10 -9.92
N TYR A 77 -1.13 1.17 -10.55
CA TYR A 77 0.07 1.85 -10.06
C TYR A 77 -0.26 2.98 -9.09
N VAL A 78 0.14 2.81 -7.84
CA VAL A 78 -0.02 3.82 -6.80
C VAL A 78 1.31 4.57 -6.63
N ARG A 79 1.32 5.84 -7.07
CA ARG A 79 2.47 6.73 -6.90
C ARG A 79 2.53 7.23 -5.44
N LEU A 80 3.68 7.05 -4.80
CA LEU A 80 3.96 7.62 -3.48
C LEU A 80 4.54 9.03 -3.66
N VAL A 81 3.78 10.06 -3.26
CA VAL A 81 4.22 11.45 -3.23
C VAL A 81 4.49 11.81 -1.78
N ASN A 82 5.68 12.34 -1.49
CA ASN A 82 6.14 12.55 -0.11
C ASN A 82 6.00 11.29 0.77
N ASN A 83 6.39 10.14 0.20
CA ASN A 83 6.25 8.79 0.78
C ASN A 83 4.82 8.27 0.97
N VAL A 84 3.77 9.00 0.57
CA VAL A 84 2.38 8.59 0.76
C VAL A 84 1.68 8.36 -0.59
N GLY A 85 1.05 7.21 -0.73
CA GLY A 85 0.12 6.88 -1.81
C GLY A 85 -1.32 6.91 -1.30
N THR A 86 -2.26 7.18 -2.19
CA THR A 86 -3.70 7.16 -1.88
C THR A 86 -4.42 6.27 -2.87
N ILE A 87 -5.26 5.40 -2.35
CA ILE A 87 -6.12 4.47 -3.10
C ILE A 87 -7.56 4.76 -2.67
N SER A 88 -8.46 4.93 -3.62
CA SER A 88 -9.89 5.10 -3.38
C SER A 88 -10.63 3.90 -3.92
N CYS A 89 -11.23 3.08 -3.06
CA CYS A 89 -11.99 1.90 -3.42
C CYS A 89 -13.49 2.10 -3.17
N VAL A 90 -14.33 1.50 -4.00
CA VAL A 90 -15.79 1.52 -3.86
C VAL A 90 -16.29 0.08 -3.69
N ALA A 91 -17.07 -0.13 -2.64
CA ALA A 91 -17.91 -1.31 -2.48
C ALA A 91 -19.33 -0.93 -2.90
N GLU A 92 -19.90 -1.68 -3.83
CA GLU A 92 -21.29 -1.55 -4.25
C GLU A 92 -22.15 -2.65 -3.62
N ASP A 93 -23.48 -2.53 -3.77
CA ASP A 93 -24.47 -3.52 -3.34
C ASP A 93 -24.33 -3.95 -1.88
N LEU A 94 -23.88 -3.03 -1.02
CA LEU A 94 -23.83 -3.28 0.41
C LEU A 94 -25.26 -3.37 0.95
N ASP A 95 -25.60 -4.54 1.49
CA ASP A 95 -26.87 -4.78 2.15
C ASP A 95 -27.04 -3.77 3.30
N GLU A 96 -28.18 -3.07 3.31
CA GLU A 96 -28.50 -2.12 4.38
C GLU A 96 -28.63 -2.84 5.74
N ASP A 97 -28.92 -4.15 5.71
CA ASP A 97 -29.05 -5.02 6.89
C ASP A 97 -27.73 -5.69 7.33
N GLU A 98 -26.70 -5.78 6.45
CA GLU A 98 -25.34 -6.25 6.77
C GLU A 98 -24.30 -5.12 6.65
N PRO A 99 -24.02 -4.42 7.74
CA PRO A 99 -23.15 -3.26 7.67
C PRO A 99 -21.68 -3.65 7.45
N SER A 100 -21.02 -2.99 6.50
CA SER A 100 -19.63 -3.24 6.09
C SER A 100 -18.57 -3.07 7.18
N TYR A 101 -18.91 -2.51 8.35
CA TYR A 101 -17.95 -2.41 9.46
C TYR A 101 -17.59 -3.77 10.08
N LYS A 102 -18.33 -4.84 9.76
CA LYS A 102 -18.08 -6.20 10.26
C LYS A 102 -17.13 -7.00 9.38
N THR A 103 -16.96 -6.62 8.11
CA THR A 103 -16.12 -7.33 7.14
C THR A 103 -14.70 -6.79 7.13
N SER A 104 -13.72 -7.66 6.88
CA SER A 104 -12.31 -7.28 6.86
C SER A 104 -11.94 -6.67 5.51
N LEU A 105 -11.32 -5.49 5.53
CA LEU A 105 -10.72 -4.87 4.34
C LEU A 105 -9.30 -5.40 4.16
N GLY A 106 -9.04 -6.06 3.03
CA GLY A 106 -7.71 -6.49 2.60
C GLY A 106 -7.19 -5.62 1.46
N VAL A 107 -5.88 -5.37 1.45
CA VAL A 107 -5.17 -4.66 0.37
C VAL A 107 -3.85 -5.38 0.12
N HIS A 108 -3.66 -5.89 -1.09
CA HIS A 108 -2.44 -6.57 -1.51
C HIS A 108 -1.62 -5.66 -2.43
N LEU A 109 -0.36 -5.44 -2.06
CA LEU A 109 0.55 -4.53 -2.77
C LEU A 109 1.83 -5.27 -3.10
N SER A 110 2.30 -5.15 -4.34
CA SER A 110 3.61 -5.65 -4.76
C SER A 110 4.55 -4.50 -5.11
N TYR A 111 5.83 -4.69 -4.80
CA TYR A 111 6.89 -3.71 -5.04
C TYR A 111 8.28 -4.31 -4.85
N ASN A 112 9.26 -3.71 -5.51
CA ASN A 112 10.68 -3.90 -5.22
C ASN A 112 11.14 -2.93 -4.12
N TYR A 113 12.06 -3.37 -3.25
CA TYR A 113 12.58 -2.55 -2.15
C TYR A 113 14.10 -2.52 -2.12
N LYS A 114 14.69 -1.32 -2.11
CA LYS A 114 16.14 -1.13 -2.03
C LYS A 114 16.52 -0.45 -0.72
N THR A 115 17.25 -1.16 0.13
CA THR A 115 17.93 -0.58 1.29
C THR A 115 19.41 -0.39 0.99
N SER A 116 19.97 0.78 1.27
CA SER A 116 21.42 0.96 1.24
C SER A 116 22.01 0.58 2.60
N ALA A 117 22.82 -0.48 2.64
CA ALA A 117 23.69 -0.75 3.78
C ALA A 117 25.08 -0.15 3.49
N THR A 118 25.45 0.91 4.19
CA THR A 118 26.78 1.52 4.07
C THR A 118 27.76 0.72 4.93
N LYS A 119 28.72 0.01 4.30
CA LYS A 119 29.88 -0.55 5.00
C LYS A 119 31.09 0.37 4.78
N GLN A 120 31.61 0.94 5.87
CA GLN A 120 32.93 1.59 5.83
C GLN A 120 34.00 0.49 5.77
N VAL A 121 34.73 0.41 4.65
CA VAL A 121 35.88 -0.49 4.52
C VAL A 121 37.15 0.34 4.67
N THR A 122 37.87 0.14 5.78
CA THR A 122 39.20 0.72 5.96
C THR A 122 40.21 -0.19 5.28
N ILE A 123 40.75 0.25 4.13
CA ILE A 123 41.84 -0.46 3.45
C ILE A 123 43.13 -0.15 4.22
N LYS A 124 43.71 -1.16 4.88
CA LYS A 124 45.06 -1.05 5.44
C LYS A 124 46.08 -1.39 4.36
N ARG A 125 47.04 -0.49 4.14
CA ARG A 125 48.22 -0.75 3.31
C ARG A 125 49.07 -1.81 4.02
N ILE A 126 49.48 -2.83 3.29
CA ILE A 126 50.45 -3.81 3.78
C ILE A 126 51.85 -3.23 3.47
N GLU A 127 52.70 -3.13 4.49
CA GLU A 127 54.13 -2.81 4.37
C GLU A 127 54.95 -4.07 4.11
#